data_AF-A0AAE1UX76-F1
#
_entry.id   AF-A0AAE1UX76-F1
#
_cell.length_a   1.000
_cell.length_b   1.000
_cell.length_c   1.000
_cell.angle_alpha   90.00
_cell.angle_beta   90.00
_cell.angle_gamma   90.00
#
_symmetry.space_group_name_H-M   'P 1'
#
loop_
_entity.id
_entity.type
_entity.pdbx_description
1 polymer ?
#
loop_
_entity_poly.entity_id
_entity_poly.type
_entity_poly.pdbx_seq_one_letter_code
_entity_poly.pdbx_strand_id
1 'polypeptide(L)'
;MDSPLLHEIKKQASFFLKEKIKTARLALTDVTPPQLLAEEATTGDLSTPNMQTMRLISRAAFEVDDYWRIVDILHKRLSKFDTRNWRPSYKALMLLEYLLTHGPESIAEEFQSDEDVITQMGSFQYVDEKGFNWGLSVRKLSERVINLLENRSLLKEERERARKVTVGIKGFGSFCRHPISGQETMKEAISETYLRSNSHFTNCQNKENQIIASYKNMEGVINDPISDAMEWDQHPFYDRDNHSRTSLLST
;
A
#
# COMPACT_ATOMS: atom_id res chain seq x y z
N MET A 1 10.59 -30.28 21.76
CA MET A 1 10.93 -30.40 20.33
C MET A 1 9.61 -30.54 19.58
N ASP A 2 8.97 -29.42 19.22
CA ASP A 2 7.78 -29.49 18.36
C ASP A 2 8.20 -30.02 16.99
N SER A 3 7.51 -31.05 16.49
CA SER A 3 7.81 -31.63 15.19
C SER A 3 7.57 -30.60 14.08
N PRO A 4 8.52 -30.37 13.14
CA PRO A 4 8.35 -29.40 12.03
C PRO A 4 7.05 -29.60 11.23
N LEU A 5 6.60 -30.85 11.11
CA LEU A 5 5.34 -31.22 10.46
C LEU A 5 4.10 -30.70 11.21
N LEU A 6 4.09 -30.73 12.55
CA LEU A 6 2.99 -30.18 13.34
C LEU A 6 2.93 -28.65 13.23
N HIS A 7 4.08 -27.99 13.16
CA HIS A 7 4.14 -26.55 12.93
C HIS A 7 3.51 -26.17 11.59
N GLU A 8 3.83 -26.91 10.51
CA GLU A 8 3.26 -26.63 9.19
C GLU A 8 1.75 -26.88 9.13
N ILE A 9 1.26 -27.97 9.72
CA ILE A 9 -0.18 -28.25 9.81
C ILE A 9 -0.90 -27.14 10.59
N LYS A 10 -0.34 -26.70 11.73
CA LYS A 10 -0.91 -25.59 12.52
C LYS A 10 -0.95 -24.29 11.70
N LYS A 11 0.11 -23.99 10.96
CA LYS A 11 0.20 -22.81 10.10
C LYS A 11 -0.86 -22.86 9.01
N GLN A 12 -0.94 -23.97 8.26
CA GLN A 12 -1.91 -24.14 7.17
C GLN A 12 -3.36 -24.09 7.68
N ALA A 13 -3.66 -24.78 8.79
CA ALA A 13 -4.98 -24.74 9.41
C ALA A 13 -5.34 -23.33 9.91
N SER A 14 -4.39 -22.62 10.52
CA SER A 14 -4.60 -21.25 10.99
C SER A 14 -4.88 -20.28 9.84
N PHE A 15 -4.17 -20.42 8.73
CA PHE A 15 -4.38 -19.60 7.53
C PHE A 15 -5.77 -19.86 6.96
N PHE A 16 -6.13 -21.13 6.75
CA PHE A 16 -7.46 -21.51 6.25
C PHE A 16 -8.59 -20.98 7.15
N LEU A 17 -8.47 -21.15 8.47
CA LEU A 17 -9.49 -20.67 9.41
C LEU A 17 -9.61 -19.14 9.36
N LYS A 18 -8.48 -18.42 9.34
CA LYS A 18 -8.47 -16.95 9.19
C LYS A 18 -9.17 -16.52 7.89
N GLU A 19 -8.88 -17.17 6.77
CA GLU A 19 -9.55 -16.87 5.49
C GLU A 19 -11.06 -17.12 5.53
N LYS A 20 -11.50 -18.22 6.13
CA LYS A 20 -12.93 -18.52 6.27
C LYS A 20 -13.64 -17.51 7.17
N ILE A 21 -13.01 -17.09 8.26
CA ILE A 21 -13.54 -16.04 9.13
C ILE A 21 -13.64 -14.70 8.38
N LYS A 22 -12.61 -14.32 7.60
CA LYS A 22 -12.66 -13.11 6.76
C LYS A 22 -13.80 -13.17 5.76
N THR A 23 -13.95 -14.30 5.07
CA THR A 23 -15.02 -14.52 4.08
C THR A 23 -16.39 -14.40 4.75
N ALA A 24 -16.57 -15.03 5.92
CA ALA A 24 -17.81 -14.96 6.67
C ALA A 24 -18.10 -13.53 7.15
N ARG A 25 -17.11 -12.79 7.65
CA ARG A 25 -17.28 -11.39 8.04
C ARG A 25 -17.74 -10.54 6.86
N LEU A 26 -17.10 -10.67 5.68
CA LEU A 26 -17.51 -9.95 4.48
C LEU A 26 -18.95 -10.29 4.03
N ALA A 27 -19.37 -11.56 4.18
CA ALA A 27 -20.68 -12.00 3.73
C ALA A 27 -21.81 -11.70 4.73
N LEU A 28 -21.50 -11.61 6.03
CA LEU A 28 -22.50 -11.56 7.11
C LEU A 28 -22.53 -10.23 7.87
N THR A 29 -21.58 -9.33 7.62
CA THR A 29 -21.50 -8.02 8.28
C THR A 29 -21.35 -6.90 7.24
N ASP A 30 -21.51 -5.65 7.66
CA ASP A 30 -21.35 -4.44 6.83
C ASP A 30 -19.89 -4.00 6.63
N VAL A 31 -18.95 -4.87 7.00
CA VAL A 31 -17.51 -4.61 6.89
C VAL A 31 -17.10 -4.60 5.42
N THR A 32 -16.36 -3.56 5.02
CA THR A 32 -15.86 -3.44 3.65
C THR A 32 -14.51 -4.15 3.46
N PRO A 33 -14.14 -4.57 2.23
CA PRO A 33 -12.83 -5.14 1.97
C PRO A 33 -11.66 -4.22 2.38
N PRO A 34 -11.67 -2.90 2.08
CA PRO A 34 -10.62 -1.99 2.54
C PRO A 34 -10.53 -1.88 4.06
N GLN A 35 -11.66 -1.93 4.77
CA GLN A 35 -11.70 -1.97 6.23
C GLN A 35 -10.96 -3.21 6.77
N LEU A 36 -11.24 -4.41 6.24
CA LEU A 36 -10.50 -5.62 6.65
C LEU A 36 -9.00 -5.54 6.32
N LEU A 37 -8.64 -4.97 5.17
CA LEU A 37 -7.25 -4.79 4.80
C LEU A 37 -6.52 -3.85 5.77
N ALA A 38 -7.15 -2.76 6.19
CA ALA A 38 -6.59 -1.84 7.19
C ALA A 38 -6.51 -2.50 8.58
N GLU A 39 -7.50 -3.30 8.99
CA GLU A 39 -7.45 -4.09 10.24
C GLU A 39 -6.25 -5.06 10.24
N GLU A 40 -6.05 -5.78 9.13
CA GLU A 40 -4.95 -6.73 8.96
C GLU A 40 -3.59 -6.04 8.90
N ALA A 41 -3.47 -4.97 8.10
CA ALA A 41 -2.24 -4.20 7.96
C ALA A 41 -1.76 -3.60 9.30
N THR A 42 -2.69 -3.36 10.24
CA THR A 42 -2.40 -2.81 11.56
C THR A 42 -2.45 -3.84 12.69
N THR A 43 -2.48 -5.14 12.38
CA THR A 43 -2.47 -6.21 13.39
C THR A 43 -1.09 -6.33 14.05
N GLY A 44 -1.03 -6.70 15.34
CA GLY A 44 0.22 -6.75 16.13
C GLY A 44 1.18 -7.91 15.81
N ASP A 45 0.99 -8.63 14.71
CA ASP A 45 1.90 -9.67 14.26
C ASP A 45 3.22 -9.08 13.72
N LEU A 46 4.26 -9.90 13.56
CA LEU A 46 5.58 -9.45 13.12
C LEU A 46 5.67 -9.09 11.63
N SER A 47 4.61 -9.30 10.86
CA SER A 47 4.63 -9.07 9.42
C SER A 47 4.49 -7.58 9.10
N THR A 48 5.50 -7.00 8.47
CA THR A 48 5.40 -5.65 7.91
C THR A 48 4.21 -5.59 6.94
N PRO A 49 3.35 -4.57 7.00
CA PRO A 49 2.26 -4.42 6.05
C PRO A 49 2.84 -4.42 4.63
N ASN A 50 2.34 -5.33 3.79
CA ASN A 50 2.80 -5.45 2.40
C ASN A 50 2.54 -4.13 1.67
N MET A 51 3.54 -3.65 0.91
CA MET A 51 3.41 -2.43 0.08
C MET A 51 2.19 -2.50 -0.85
N GLN A 52 1.89 -3.69 -1.38
CA GLN A 52 0.69 -3.90 -2.19
C GLN A 52 -0.60 -3.67 -1.40
N THR A 53 -0.65 -4.11 -0.14
CA THR A 53 -1.79 -3.86 0.75
C THR A 53 -1.96 -2.37 1.01
N MET A 54 -0.87 -1.65 1.30
CA MET A 54 -0.93 -0.20 1.53
C MET A 54 -1.40 0.57 0.29
N ARG A 55 -0.96 0.17 -0.92
CA ARG A 55 -1.45 0.70 -2.20
C ARG A 55 -2.95 0.48 -2.42
N LEU A 56 -3.46 -0.70 -2.07
CA LEU A 56 -4.89 -0.99 -2.20
C LEU A 56 -5.72 -0.14 -1.23
N ILE A 57 -5.25 0.01 0.01
CA ILE A 57 -5.89 0.86 1.03
C ILE A 57 -5.87 2.32 0.59
N SER A 58 -4.73 2.85 0.11
CA SER A 58 -4.63 4.25 -0.31
C SER A 58 -5.55 4.59 -1.48
N ARG A 59 -5.72 3.66 -2.43
CA ARG A 59 -6.67 3.82 -3.53
C ARG A 59 -8.12 3.82 -3.04
N ALA A 60 -8.46 2.93 -2.11
CA ALA A 60 -9.80 2.85 -1.54
C ALA A 60 -10.15 4.08 -0.68
N ALA A 61 -9.16 4.70 -0.03
CA ALA A 61 -9.36 5.87 0.81
C ALA A 61 -9.94 7.09 0.07
N PHE A 62 -9.95 7.12 -1.28
CA PHE A 62 -10.64 8.17 -2.05
C PHE A 62 -12.17 8.03 -2.06
N GLU A 63 -12.71 6.87 -1.69
CA GLU A 63 -14.15 6.68 -1.50
C GLU A 63 -14.55 7.09 -0.07
N VAL A 64 -15.58 7.93 0.06
CA VAL A 64 -15.97 8.56 1.35
C VAL A 64 -16.26 7.53 2.44
N ASP A 65 -16.97 6.46 2.08
CA ASP A 65 -17.37 5.40 2.99
C ASP A 65 -16.19 4.56 3.49
N ASP A 66 -15.22 4.28 2.62
CA ASP A 66 -14.01 3.54 2.99
C ASP A 66 -13.01 4.44 3.71
N TYR A 67 -12.95 5.73 3.35
CA TYR A 67 -12.16 6.74 4.04
C TYR A 67 -12.43 6.72 5.54
N TRP A 68 -13.69 6.91 5.96
CA TRP A 68 -14.04 6.96 7.38
C TRP A 68 -13.77 5.64 8.10
N ARG A 69 -13.96 4.50 7.44
CA ARG A 69 -13.66 3.18 8.01
C ARG A 69 -12.15 2.98 8.23
N ILE A 70 -11.32 3.39 7.27
CA ILE A 70 -9.86 3.30 7.36
C ILE A 70 -9.34 4.24 8.46
N VAL A 71 -9.83 5.49 8.46
CA VAL A 71 -9.50 6.54 9.43
C VAL A 71 -9.84 6.07 10.86
N ASP A 72 -11.05 5.56 11.08
CA ASP A 72 -11.49 5.05 12.39
C ASP A 72 -10.59 3.90 12.90
N ILE A 73 -10.16 2.99 12.03
CA ILE A 73 -9.20 1.94 12.41
C ILE A 73 -7.89 2.56 12.88
N LEU A 74 -7.33 3.52 12.14
CA LEU A 74 -6.06 4.14 12.48
C LEU A 74 -6.13 4.91 13.80
N HIS A 75 -7.17 5.74 14.02
CA HIS A 75 -7.39 6.42 15.30
C HIS A 75 -7.48 5.44 16.46
N LYS A 76 -8.23 4.34 16.30
CA LYS A 76 -8.34 3.30 17.33
C LYS A 76 -7.01 2.62 17.65
N ARG A 77 -6.08 2.55 16.71
CA ARG A 77 -4.74 1.97 16.91
C ARG A 77 -3.79 2.97 17.56
N LEU A 78 -3.84 4.24 17.16
CA LEU A 78 -3.00 5.30 17.70
C LEU A 78 -3.42 5.64 19.13
N SER A 79 -4.70 5.87 19.38
CA SER A 79 -5.25 6.17 20.73
C SER A 79 -4.97 5.09 21.78
N LYS A 80 -4.72 3.85 21.37
CA LYS A 80 -4.37 2.71 22.25
C LYS A 80 -2.88 2.47 22.34
N PHE A 81 -2.04 3.44 21.96
CA PHE A 81 -0.61 3.31 22.06
C PHE A 81 -0.20 2.97 23.51
N ASP A 82 0.49 1.85 23.65
CA ASP A 82 1.11 1.40 24.88
C ASP A 82 2.51 0.90 24.58
N THR A 83 3.45 1.22 25.45
CA THR A 83 4.85 0.81 25.35
C THR A 83 5.03 -0.71 25.30
N ARG A 84 4.16 -1.48 25.97
CA ARG A 84 4.21 -2.96 25.92
C ARG A 84 3.61 -3.53 24.64
N ASN A 85 2.61 -2.85 24.07
CA ASN A 85 1.92 -3.28 22.86
C ASN A 85 2.04 -2.24 21.74
N TRP A 86 3.27 -1.84 21.44
CA TRP A 86 3.58 -0.75 20.51
C TRP A 86 3.37 -1.11 19.03
N ARG A 87 3.40 -2.41 18.68
CA ARG A 87 3.40 -2.87 17.27
C ARG A 87 2.16 -2.43 16.46
N PRO A 88 0.92 -2.56 16.96
CA PRO A 88 -0.25 -2.10 16.21
C PRO A 88 -0.21 -0.60 15.91
N SER A 89 0.20 0.23 16.88
CA SER A 89 0.32 1.69 16.69
C SER A 89 1.46 2.03 15.73
N TYR A 90 2.60 1.34 15.80
CA TYR A 90 3.69 1.52 14.84
C TYR A 90 3.28 1.17 13.40
N LYS A 91 2.53 0.08 13.20
CA LYS A 91 2.00 -0.26 11.88
C LYS A 91 0.92 0.72 11.41
N ALA A 92 0.12 1.26 12.33
CA ALA A 92 -0.82 2.33 12.01
C ALA A 92 -0.07 3.59 11.55
N LEU A 93 1.05 3.96 12.18
CA LEU A 93 1.91 5.04 11.71
C LEU A 93 2.49 4.77 10.32
N MET A 94 2.95 3.56 10.05
CA MET A 94 3.45 3.18 8.71
C MET A 94 2.38 3.37 7.64
N LEU A 95 1.15 2.93 7.92
CA LEU A 95 0.03 3.10 7.01
C LEU A 95 -0.38 4.58 6.87
N LEU A 96 -0.37 5.34 7.97
CA LEU A 96 -0.66 6.78 7.95
C LEU A 96 0.35 7.56 7.11
N GLU A 97 1.65 7.31 7.27
CA GLU A 97 2.71 7.93 6.46
C GLU A 97 2.50 7.66 4.95
N TYR A 98 2.12 6.43 4.62
CA TYR A 98 1.79 6.06 3.24
C TYR A 98 0.55 6.79 2.73
N LEU A 99 -0.51 6.90 3.55
CA LEU A 99 -1.74 7.63 3.20
C LEU A 99 -1.50 9.14 3.05
N LEU A 100 -0.65 9.75 3.88
CA LEU A 100 -0.28 11.16 3.76
C LEU A 100 0.37 11.45 2.40
N THR A 101 1.17 10.52 1.89
CA THR A 101 1.89 10.69 0.62
C THR A 101 1.11 10.22 -0.62
N HIS A 102 0.21 9.24 -0.49
CA HIS A 102 -0.48 8.61 -1.64
C HIS A 102 -2.02 8.64 -1.59
N GLY A 103 -2.63 8.92 -0.43
CA GLY A 103 -4.08 8.94 -0.21
C GLY A 103 -4.71 10.32 -0.42
N PRO A 104 -5.94 10.58 0.06
CA PRO A 104 -6.59 11.90 -0.01
C PRO A 104 -5.85 12.99 0.80
N GLU A 105 -6.00 14.25 0.40
CA GLU A 105 -5.39 15.38 1.12
C GLU A 105 -6.02 15.62 2.50
N SER A 106 -7.30 15.24 2.68
CA SER A 106 -8.02 15.32 3.95
C SER A 106 -7.39 14.51 5.07
N ILE A 107 -6.57 13.49 4.77
CA ILE A 107 -5.84 12.72 5.79
C ILE A 107 -4.96 13.63 6.65
N ALA A 108 -4.32 14.64 6.07
CA ALA A 108 -3.44 15.53 6.84
C ALA A 108 -4.19 16.44 7.82
N GLU A 109 -5.48 16.71 7.55
CA GLU A 109 -6.32 17.54 8.42
C GLU A 109 -7.00 16.69 9.49
N GLU A 110 -7.43 15.49 9.14
CA GLU A 110 -8.06 14.53 10.08
C GLU A 110 -7.11 14.11 11.20
N PHE A 111 -5.85 13.79 10.88
CA PHE A 111 -4.90 13.26 11.86
C PHE A 111 -4.19 14.31 12.72
N GLN A 112 -4.57 15.59 12.60
CA GLN A 112 -4.11 16.63 13.55
C GLN A 112 -4.58 16.31 14.97
N SER A 113 -5.73 15.63 15.15
CA SER A 113 -6.22 15.22 16.47
C SER A 113 -5.35 14.20 17.18
N ASP A 114 -4.46 13.51 16.45
CA ASP A 114 -3.60 12.44 16.99
C ASP A 114 -2.15 12.91 17.16
N GLU A 115 -1.85 14.19 16.89
CA GLU A 115 -0.50 14.74 16.95
C GLU A 115 0.18 14.49 18.31
N ASP A 116 -0.58 14.64 19.41
CA ASP A 116 -0.09 14.40 20.77
C ASP A 116 0.40 12.96 20.98
N VAL A 117 -0.38 11.96 20.54
CA VAL A 117 -0.01 10.56 20.71
C VAL A 117 1.12 10.17 19.77
N ILE A 118 1.16 10.71 18.55
CA ILE A 118 2.26 10.48 17.60
C ILE A 118 3.56 11.09 18.17
N THR A 119 3.50 12.29 18.75
CA THR A 119 4.64 12.93 19.43
C THR A 119 5.11 12.08 20.62
N GLN A 120 4.19 11.53 21.41
CA GLN A 120 4.52 10.60 22.50
C GLN A 120 5.27 9.35 22.00
N MET A 121 4.86 8.78 20.86
CA MET A 121 5.56 7.67 20.22
C MET A 121 7.00 8.03 19.82
N GLY A 122 7.28 9.31 19.54
CA GLY A 122 8.62 9.86 19.32
C GLY A 122 9.59 9.75 20.51
N SER A 123 9.10 9.37 21.70
CA SER A 123 9.94 9.09 22.88
C SER A 123 10.10 7.59 23.17
N PHE A 124 9.54 6.71 22.33
CA PHE A 124 9.57 5.26 22.53
C PHE A 124 10.97 4.66 22.45
N GLN A 125 11.28 3.72 23.35
CA GLN A 125 12.56 3.02 23.41
C GLN A 125 12.33 1.53 23.60
N TYR A 126 12.89 0.73 22.69
CA TYR A 126 12.86 -0.73 22.78
C TYR A 126 13.96 -1.31 21.89
N VAL A 127 14.79 -2.18 22.45
CA VAL A 127 15.75 -3.01 21.72
C VAL A 127 15.33 -4.45 21.94
N ASP A 128 15.15 -5.21 20.86
CA ASP A 128 14.75 -6.61 20.99
C ASP A 128 15.91 -7.54 21.37
N GLU A 129 15.59 -8.80 21.66
CA GLU A 129 16.55 -9.84 22.03
C GLU A 129 17.61 -10.12 20.94
N LYS A 130 17.34 -9.72 19.69
CA LYS A 130 18.26 -9.84 18.56
C LYS A 130 19.15 -8.61 18.40
N GLY A 131 19.01 -7.62 19.28
CA GLY A 131 19.76 -6.37 19.25
C GLY A 131 19.17 -5.31 18.30
N PHE A 132 17.99 -5.55 17.73
CA PHE A 132 17.37 -4.61 16.82
C PHE A 132 16.66 -3.47 17.59
N ASN A 133 17.01 -2.24 17.26
CA ASN A 133 16.48 -1.04 17.91
C ASN A 133 15.16 -0.59 17.28
N TRP A 134 14.08 -1.24 17.68
CA TRP A 134 12.71 -0.85 17.33
C TRP A 134 12.34 0.54 17.82
N GLY A 135 12.86 0.97 18.98
CA GLY A 135 12.68 2.32 19.50
C GLY A 135 13.10 3.37 18.48
N LEU A 136 14.29 3.22 17.89
CA LEU A 136 14.78 4.14 16.85
C LEU A 136 13.87 4.17 15.62
N SER A 137 13.39 3.01 15.16
CA SER A 137 12.47 2.92 14.00
C SER A 137 11.16 3.66 14.26
N VAL A 138 10.55 3.45 15.42
CA VAL A 138 9.30 4.13 15.82
C VAL A 138 9.53 5.64 15.91
N ARG A 139 10.64 6.08 16.53
CA ARG A 139 10.95 7.51 16.67
C ARG A 139 11.12 8.21 15.33
N LYS A 140 11.96 7.66 14.45
CA LYS A 140 12.17 8.21 13.09
C LYS A 140 10.87 8.32 12.31
N LEU A 141 10.02 7.29 12.39
CA LEU A 141 8.74 7.30 11.70
C LEU A 141 7.78 8.33 12.29
N SER A 142 7.71 8.43 13.62
CA SER A 142 6.85 9.39 14.31
C SER A 142 7.26 10.83 13.96
N GLU A 143 8.55 11.15 14.05
CA GLU A 143 9.11 12.45 13.65
C GLU A 143 8.79 12.78 12.19
N ARG A 144 8.92 11.81 11.28
CA ARG A 144 8.56 11.99 9.87
C ARG A 144 7.07 12.29 9.69
N VAL A 145 6.19 11.58 10.38
CA VAL A 145 4.74 11.80 10.30
C VAL A 145 4.37 13.17 10.87
N ILE A 146 4.92 13.58 12.01
CA ILE A 146 4.71 14.93 12.57
C ILE A 146 5.13 16.01 11.57
N ASN A 147 6.32 15.90 10.99
CA ASN A 147 6.79 16.87 10.00
C ASN A 147 5.88 16.92 8.76
N LEU A 148 5.31 15.79 8.32
CA LEU A 148 4.32 15.75 7.24
C LEU A 148 2.99 16.43 7.62
N LEU A 149 2.56 16.31 8.88
CA LEU A 149 1.32 16.92 9.38
C LEU A 149 1.45 18.43 9.60
N GLU A 150 2.59 18.88 10.15
CA GLU A 150 2.85 20.30 10.43
C GLU A 150 3.22 21.07 9.16
N ASN A 151 4.05 20.50 8.29
CA ASN A 151 4.62 21.19 7.14
C ASN A 151 3.88 20.89 5.83
N ARG A 152 2.87 21.73 5.54
CA ARG A 152 2.09 21.64 4.29
C ARG A 152 2.93 21.76 3.02
N SER A 153 4.05 22.50 3.04
CA SER A 153 4.91 22.66 1.85
C SER A 153 5.68 21.37 1.54
N LEU A 154 6.28 20.77 2.58
CA LEU A 154 6.96 19.47 2.49
C LEU A 154 5.98 18.39 2.04
N LEU A 155 4.78 18.33 2.64
CA LEU A 155 3.77 17.34 2.27
C LEU A 155 3.39 17.43 0.78
N LYS A 156 3.21 18.65 0.26
CA LYS A 156 2.93 18.86 -1.17
C LYS A 156 4.05 18.34 -2.06
N GLU A 157 5.30 18.59 -1.69
CA GLU A 157 6.47 18.11 -2.43
C GLU A 157 6.55 16.57 -2.44
N GLU A 158 6.37 15.93 -1.29
CA GLU A 158 6.39 14.46 -1.16
C GLU A 158 5.30 13.81 -2.02
N ARG A 159 4.08 14.37 -1.99
CA ARG A 159 2.96 13.89 -2.81
C ARG A 159 3.21 14.07 -4.31
N GLU A 160 3.82 15.19 -4.71
CA GLU A 160 4.20 15.41 -6.11
C GLU A 160 5.27 14.41 -6.56
N ARG A 161 6.26 14.12 -5.71
CA ARG A 161 7.28 13.11 -5.98
C ARG A 161 6.67 11.72 -6.15
N ALA A 162 5.75 11.33 -5.27
CA ALA A 162 5.03 10.05 -5.35
C ALA A 162 4.22 9.91 -6.65
N ARG A 163 3.58 11.00 -7.11
CA ARG A 163 2.85 11.03 -8.39
C ARG A 163 3.77 10.87 -9.59
N LYS A 164 4.91 11.56 -9.62
CA LYS A 164 5.90 11.46 -10.72
C LYS A 164 6.42 10.04 -10.92
N VAL A 165 6.71 9.32 -9.83
CA VAL A 165 7.12 7.91 -9.89
C VAL A 165 6.01 7.05 -10.50
N THR A 166 4.77 7.25 -10.09
CA THR A 166 3.61 6.49 -10.57
C THR A 166 3.31 6.75 -12.06
N VAL A 167 3.46 8.00 -12.52
CA VAL A 167 3.20 8.39 -13.92
C VAL A 167 4.36 8.01 -14.84
N GLY A 168 5.61 8.11 -14.36
CA GLY A 168 6.81 7.76 -15.14
C GLY A 168 6.85 6.30 -15.59
N ILE A 169 6.32 5.39 -14.77
CA ILE A 169 6.25 3.95 -15.08
C ILE A 169 5.19 3.64 -16.17
N LYS A 170 4.16 4.48 -16.31
CA LYS A 170 3.13 4.31 -17.37
C LYS A 170 3.57 4.84 -18.74
N GLY A 171 4.69 5.56 -18.81
CA GLY A 171 5.15 6.30 -19.99
C GLY A 171 6.28 5.68 -20.80
N PHE A 172 6.88 4.57 -20.37
CA PHE A 172 8.08 3.99 -21.01
C PHE A 172 7.76 3.04 -22.18
N GLY A 173 6.81 3.44 -23.03
CA GLY A 173 6.34 2.60 -24.12
C GLY A 173 5.54 3.34 -25.19
N SER A 174 6.06 4.45 -25.72
CA SER A 174 5.76 4.91 -27.10
C SER A 174 6.49 6.23 -27.42
N PHE A 175 7.75 6.17 -27.85
CA PHE A 175 8.37 7.23 -28.67
C PHE A 175 9.40 6.63 -29.63
N CYS A 176 8.96 5.77 -30.54
CA CYS A 176 9.59 5.72 -31.86
C CYS A 176 8.93 6.80 -32.73
N ARG A 177 9.35 8.05 -32.57
CA ARG A 177 9.20 9.04 -33.65
C ARG A 177 10.57 9.27 -34.26
N HIS A 178 10.90 8.45 -35.26
CA HIS A 178 11.91 8.84 -36.24
C HIS A 178 11.44 10.14 -36.90
N PRO A 179 12.24 11.22 -36.91
CA PRO A 179 11.97 12.34 -37.79
C PRO A 179 12.38 11.90 -39.20
N ILE A 180 11.42 11.51 -40.03
CA ILE A 180 11.63 11.42 -41.47
C ILE A 180 11.53 12.84 -42.01
N SER A 181 12.66 13.34 -42.52
CA SER A 181 12.70 14.55 -43.33
C SER A 181 11.95 14.34 -44.64
N GLY A 182 11.15 15.31 -45.04
CA GLY A 182 10.46 15.30 -46.33
C GLY A 182 9.45 16.42 -46.43
N GLN A 183 9.81 17.46 -47.17
CA GLN A 183 8.95 18.57 -47.56
C GLN A 183 7.83 18.13 -48.53
N GLU A 184 6.79 18.96 -48.58
CA GLU A 184 5.93 19.30 -49.73
C GLU A 184 4.48 18.75 -49.87
N THR A 185 3.54 19.68 -49.56
CA THR A 185 2.34 20.14 -50.31
C THR A 185 1.09 19.28 -50.60
N MET A 186 -0.03 19.78 -50.03
CA MET A 186 -1.40 20.01 -50.56
C MET A 186 -2.14 18.89 -51.35
N LYS A 187 -3.28 18.44 -50.80
CA LYS A 187 -4.62 18.57 -51.43
C LYS A 187 -5.76 18.00 -50.57
N GLU A 188 -6.90 18.64 -50.76
CA GLU A 188 -8.20 18.57 -50.10
C GLU A 188 -9.05 17.35 -50.55
N ALA A 189 -9.83 16.77 -49.63
CA ALA A 189 -11.07 16.04 -49.96
C ALA A 189 -11.95 15.83 -48.71
N ILE A 190 -13.20 16.27 -48.84
CA ILE A 190 -14.32 16.13 -47.91
C ILE A 190 -14.86 14.69 -47.99
N SER A 191 -15.16 14.05 -46.85
CA SER A 191 -16.44 13.33 -46.63
C SER A 191 -16.56 12.74 -45.23
N GLU A 192 -17.70 13.08 -44.64
CA GLU A 192 -18.42 12.49 -43.51
C GLU A 192 -18.19 10.99 -43.26
N THR A 193 -18.06 10.60 -41.99
CA THR A 193 -18.98 9.62 -41.40
C THR A 193 -18.95 9.70 -39.88
N TYR A 194 -20.06 10.18 -39.31
CA TYR A 194 -20.42 9.99 -37.91
C TYR A 194 -20.59 8.50 -37.62
N LEU A 195 -19.87 7.98 -36.62
CA LEU A 195 -20.29 6.80 -35.84
C LEU A 195 -19.89 7.06 -34.37
N ARG A 196 -20.79 7.66 -33.58
CA ARG A 196 -21.87 7.01 -32.80
C ARG A 196 -21.34 6.44 -31.48
N SER A 197 -21.43 7.28 -30.44
CA SER A 197 -21.46 6.86 -29.04
C SER A 197 -22.66 5.96 -28.77
N ASN A 198 -22.47 4.91 -27.97
CA ASN A 198 -23.55 4.16 -27.35
C ASN A 198 -23.31 4.08 -25.83
N SER A 199 -24.07 4.88 -25.10
CA SER A 199 -24.41 4.65 -23.70
C SER A 199 -25.61 3.71 -23.63
N HIS A 200 -25.54 2.62 -22.85
CA HIS A 200 -26.72 2.13 -22.15
C HIS A 200 -26.40 1.33 -20.87
N PHE A 201 -27.11 1.72 -19.83
CA PHE A 201 -27.29 1.21 -18.47
C PHE A 201 -28.31 0.05 -18.55
N THR A 202 -28.08 -1.19 -18.14
CA THR A 202 -28.26 -1.76 -16.79
C THR A 202 -27.96 -3.27 -16.87
N ASN A 203 -27.22 -3.83 -15.93
CA ASN A 203 -27.78 -4.79 -14.95
C ASN A 203 -26.75 -5.07 -13.85
N CYS A 204 -27.09 -4.69 -12.62
CA CYS A 204 -26.33 -4.96 -11.40
C CYS A 204 -26.63 -6.38 -10.93
N GLN A 205 -25.75 -7.34 -11.22
CA GLN A 205 -25.61 -8.57 -10.41
C GLN A 205 -24.30 -9.36 -10.65
N ASN A 206 -23.33 -8.82 -11.40
CA ASN A 206 -22.08 -9.53 -11.74
C ASN A 206 -20.78 -8.85 -11.26
N LYS A 207 -20.85 -7.81 -10.41
CA LYS A 207 -19.65 -7.06 -9.98
C LYS A 207 -18.79 -7.81 -8.95
N GLU A 208 -19.36 -8.60 -8.06
CA GLU A 208 -18.58 -9.29 -7.01
C GLU A 208 -17.66 -10.37 -7.57
N ASN A 209 -18.16 -11.17 -8.53
CA ASN A 209 -17.35 -12.22 -9.16
C ASN A 209 -16.27 -11.66 -10.10
N GLN A 210 -16.50 -10.51 -10.74
CA GLN A 210 -15.48 -9.83 -11.56
C GLN A 210 -14.38 -9.18 -10.71
N ILE A 211 -14.73 -8.64 -9.55
CA ILE A 211 -13.75 -8.05 -8.63
C ILE A 211 -12.86 -9.14 -8.04
N ILE A 212 -13.43 -10.27 -7.57
CA ILE A 212 -12.66 -11.42 -7.06
C ILE A 212 -11.78 -12.04 -8.16
N ALA A 213 -12.27 -12.15 -9.40
CA ALA A 213 -11.48 -12.60 -10.54
C ALA A 213 -10.36 -11.61 -10.92
N SER A 214 -10.60 -10.30 -10.79
CA SER A 214 -9.58 -9.26 -10.98
C SER A 214 -8.47 -9.33 -9.94
N TYR A 215 -8.78 -9.76 -8.71
CA TYR A 215 -7.77 -9.97 -7.66
C TYR A 215 -6.97 -11.26 -7.85
N LYS A 216 -7.58 -12.34 -8.38
CA LYS A 216 -6.89 -13.61 -8.68
C LYS A 216 -6.05 -13.58 -9.96
N ASN A 217 -6.47 -12.86 -11.00
CA ASN A 217 -5.75 -12.81 -12.29
C ASN A 217 -4.45 -11.98 -12.25
N MET A 218 -4.22 -11.17 -11.22
CA MET A 218 -2.96 -10.44 -11.04
C MET A 218 -1.86 -11.24 -10.32
N GLU A 219 -2.17 -12.40 -9.74
CA GLU A 219 -1.15 -13.30 -9.18
C GLU A 219 -0.41 -14.12 -10.27
N GLY A 220 -0.96 -14.22 -11.48
CA GLY A 220 -0.43 -15.07 -12.56
C GLY A 220 0.56 -14.42 -13.53
N VAL A 221 0.88 -13.12 -13.36
CA VAL A 221 1.77 -12.37 -14.28
C VAL A 221 2.92 -11.79 -13.47
N ILE A 222 3.74 -12.65 -12.87
CA ILE A 222 4.97 -12.23 -12.19
C ILE A 222 6.07 -13.20 -12.60
N ASN A 223 6.76 -12.86 -13.68
CA ASN A 223 8.12 -13.29 -13.98
C ASN A 223 8.67 -12.29 -14.99
N ASP A 224 9.06 -11.11 -14.50
CA ASP A 224 10.14 -10.33 -15.11
C ASP A 224 10.81 -9.46 -14.04
N PRO A 225 12.16 -9.41 -14.00
CA PRO A 225 12.90 -8.73 -12.95
C PRO A 225 13.05 -7.24 -13.30
N ILE A 226 12.42 -6.36 -12.53
CA ILE A 226 12.61 -4.91 -12.67
C ILE A 226 13.60 -4.43 -11.60
N SER A 227 14.82 -4.15 -12.08
CA SER A 227 15.76 -3.19 -11.51
C SER A 227 15.08 -1.83 -11.44
N ASP A 228 14.92 -1.26 -10.25
CA ASP A 228 15.51 0.04 -9.91
C ASP A 228 15.12 0.48 -8.50
N ALA A 229 16.18 0.77 -7.73
CA ALA A 229 16.18 1.21 -6.36
C ALA A 229 15.50 2.57 -6.22
N MET A 230 14.26 2.55 -5.72
CA MET A 230 13.78 3.64 -4.87
C MET A 230 14.46 3.44 -3.51
N GLU A 231 15.09 4.49 -2.99
CA GLU A 231 15.93 4.54 -1.78
C GLU A 231 15.17 4.11 -0.51
N TRP A 232 14.84 2.82 -0.44
CA TRP A 232 14.33 2.06 0.70
C TRP A 232 15.46 1.28 1.38
N ASP A 233 16.70 1.43 0.91
CA ASP A 233 17.91 0.75 1.40
C ASP A 233 18.33 1.16 2.83
N GLN A 234 17.66 2.14 3.42
CA GLN A 234 17.85 2.54 4.82
C GLN A 234 16.69 2.10 5.73
N HIS A 235 15.71 1.36 5.19
CA HIS A 235 14.63 0.82 6.01
C HIS A 235 15.14 -0.45 6.72
N PRO A 236 15.01 -0.54 8.05
CA PRO A 236 15.59 -1.64 8.84
C PRO A 236 15.08 -3.07 8.55
N PHE A 237 14.19 -3.25 7.56
CA PHE A 237 13.61 -4.53 7.17
C PHE A 237 13.91 -4.95 5.73
N TYR A 238 14.82 -4.27 5.04
CA TYR A 238 15.37 -4.78 3.79
C TYR A 238 16.53 -5.74 4.10
N ASP A 239 16.25 -7.03 4.02
CA ASP A 239 17.25 -8.09 4.18
C ASP A 239 18.17 -8.12 2.95
N ARG A 240 19.42 -7.70 3.12
CA ARG A 240 20.43 -7.63 2.05
C ARG A 240 20.99 -9.02 1.68
N ASP A 241 20.65 -10.07 2.43
CA ASP A 241 21.40 -11.34 2.37
C ASP A 241 20.83 -12.42 1.42
N ASN A 242 19.82 -12.10 0.62
CA ASN A 242 19.24 -13.09 -0.32
C ASN A 242 19.72 -13.00 -1.78
N HIS A 243 20.71 -12.16 -2.12
CA HIS A 243 21.29 -12.10 -3.47
C HIS A 243 22.68 -12.73 -3.63
N SER A 244 23.26 -13.30 -2.58
CA SER A 244 24.59 -13.94 -2.65
C SER A 244 24.54 -15.44 -3.00
N ARG A 245 23.39 -15.99 -3.40
CA ARG A 245 23.21 -17.44 -3.63
C ARG A 245 22.87 -17.87 -5.06
N THR A 246 22.91 -16.97 -6.05
CA THR A 246 22.61 -17.31 -7.46
C THR A 246 23.83 -17.27 -8.40
N SER A 247 25.07 -17.16 -7.90
CA SER A 247 26.28 -17.07 -8.75
C SER A 247 27.24 -18.27 -8.67
N LEU A 248 26.75 -19.49 -8.41
CA LEU A 248 27.60 -20.70 -8.41
C LEU A 248 27.05 -21.88 -9.23
N LEU A 249 26.52 -21.60 -10.42
CA LEU A 249 26.40 -22.63 -11.48
C LEU A 249 26.80 -22.02 -12.83
N SER A 250 28.11 -21.93 -13.04
CA SER A 250 28.70 -21.91 -14.39
C SER A 250 29.96 -22.78 -14.33
N THR A 251 29.77 -24.06 -14.63
CA THR A 251 30.82 -24.94 -15.14
C THR A 251 30.20 -25.82 -16.21
#